data_AF-A0A497NF71-F1
#
_entry.id   AF-A0A497NF71-F1
#
_cell.length_a   1.000
_cell.length_b   1.000
_cell.length_c   1.000
_cell.angle_alpha   90.00
_cell.angle_beta   90.00
_cell.angle_gamma   90.00
#
_symmetry.space_group_name_H-M   'P 1'
#
loop_
_entity.id
_entity.type
_entity.pdbx_description
1 polymer ?
#
loop_
_entity_poly.entity_id
_entity_poly.type
_entity_poly.pdbx_seq_one_letter_code
_entity_poly.pdbx_strand_id
1 'polypeptide(L)'
;MKRVLSLSSAERVRLLRRRALRFLEDVRRALQDGFYDMAGFYAEQAAQLYAKALLLELASYVPTTHDVRDILVLIGEALPEDLKQSLHDFSREHRHELTELTDICTSARCGPRALTQEEATATLEVVEELLNLLDAVREGVRCVE
;
A
#
# COMPACT_ATOMS: atom_id res chain seq x y z
N MET A 1 20.27 8.88 -27.07
CA MET A 1 18.91 8.92 -26.47
C MET A 1 18.43 7.48 -26.28
N LYS A 2 18.33 6.98 -25.04
CA LYS A 2 17.73 5.66 -24.79
C LYS A 2 16.22 5.79 -25.06
N ARG A 3 15.69 5.00 -26.00
CA ARG A 3 14.23 4.82 -26.15
C ARG A 3 13.71 4.38 -24.77
N VAL A 4 12.94 5.23 -24.12
CA VAL A 4 12.11 4.79 -23.00
C VAL A 4 11.06 3.88 -23.61
N LEU A 5 11.27 2.57 -23.53
CA LEU A 5 10.27 1.59 -23.92
C LEU A 5 9.05 1.81 -23.03
N SER A 6 7.90 2.15 -23.62
CA SER A 6 6.65 2.24 -22.88
C SER A 6 6.27 0.85 -22.39
N LEU A 7 6.27 0.63 -21.07
CA LEU A 7 5.82 -0.61 -20.46
C LEU A 7 4.33 -0.84 -20.73
N SER A 8 3.93 -2.07 -21.03
CA SER A 8 2.51 -2.46 -21.09
C SER A 8 1.84 -2.35 -19.71
N SER A 9 0.50 -2.31 -19.67
CA SER A 9 -0.24 -2.24 -18.40
C SER A 9 0.13 -3.38 -17.45
N ALA A 10 0.19 -4.61 -17.96
CA ALA A 10 0.56 -5.79 -17.17
C ALA A 10 2.01 -5.73 -16.63
N GLU A 11 2.96 -5.21 -17.41
CA GLU A 11 4.34 -5.01 -16.91
C GLU A 11 4.42 -3.92 -15.85
N ARG A 12 3.61 -2.85 -15.98
CA ARG A 12 3.52 -1.79 -14.97
C ARG A 12 2.94 -2.31 -13.66
N VAL A 13 1.86 -3.11 -13.71
CA VAL A 13 1.28 -3.78 -12.52
C VAL A 13 2.34 -4.64 -11.84
N ARG A 14 3.01 -5.52 -12.58
CA ARG A 14 4.08 -6.38 -12.04
C ARG A 14 5.23 -5.58 -11.42
N LEU A 15 5.63 -4.48 -12.06
CA LEU A 15 6.70 -3.63 -11.56
C LEU A 15 6.31 -2.92 -10.26
N LEU A 16 5.11 -2.36 -10.16
CA LEU A 16 4.60 -1.72 -8.94
C LEU A 16 4.53 -2.72 -7.79
N ARG A 17 3.94 -3.90 -8.03
CA ARG A 17 3.84 -4.96 -7.02
C ARG A 17 5.21 -5.44 -6.55
N ARG A 18 6.16 -5.67 -7.47
CA ARG A 18 7.54 -6.05 -7.11
C ARG A 18 8.22 -5.00 -6.23
N ARG A 19 8.02 -3.70 -6.53
CA ARG A 19 8.58 -2.61 -5.72
C ARG A 19 7.93 -2.54 -4.34
N ALA A 20 6.61 -2.70 -4.26
CA ALA A 20 5.89 -2.74 -3.00
C ALA A 20 6.41 -3.86 -2.07
N LEU A 21 6.56 -5.08 -2.61
CA LEU A 21 7.11 -6.21 -1.86
C LEU A 21 8.56 -5.97 -1.43
N ARG A 22 9.36 -5.31 -2.26
CA ARG A 22 10.72 -4.93 -1.89
C ARG A 22 10.74 -3.93 -0.74
N PHE A 23 9.86 -2.92 -0.76
CA PHE A 23 9.72 -2.00 0.36
C PHE A 23 9.35 -2.75 1.64
N LEU A 24 8.41 -3.70 1.57
CA LEU A 24 8.05 -4.52 2.73
C LEU A 24 9.23 -5.32 3.31
N GLU A 25 10.09 -5.89 2.46
CA GLU A 25 11.35 -6.49 2.93
C GLU A 25 12.26 -5.48 3.63
N ASP A 26 12.35 -4.26 3.09
CA ASP A 26 13.18 -3.20 3.64
C ASP A 26 12.60 -2.64 4.95
N VAL A 27 11.27 -2.69 5.18
CA VAL A 27 10.65 -2.43 6.49
C VAL A 27 11.22 -3.37 7.56
N ARG A 28 11.23 -4.67 7.28
CA ARG A 28 11.70 -5.69 8.23
C ARG A 28 13.17 -5.51 8.58
N ARG A 29 14.00 -5.15 7.58
CA ARG A 29 15.42 -4.82 7.81
C ARG A 29 15.57 -3.55 8.65
N ALA A 30 14.84 -2.49 8.32
CA ALA A 30 14.89 -1.24 9.07
C ALA A 30 14.47 -1.41 10.53
N LEU A 31 13.45 -2.24 10.82
CA LEU A 31 13.08 -2.60 12.19
C LEU A 31 14.21 -3.32 12.93
N GLN A 32 14.86 -4.29 12.29
CA GLN A 32 15.97 -5.03 12.88
C GLN A 32 17.17 -4.12 13.21
N ASP A 33 17.43 -3.15 12.34
CA ASP A 33 18.55 -2.21 12.46
C ASP A 33 18.23 -1.01 13.39
N GLY A 34 17.00 -0.90 13.90
CA GLY A 34 16.57 0.19 14.78
C GLY A 34 16.19 1.49 14.05
N PHE A 35 16.02 1.46 12.73
CA PHE A 35 15.64 2.61 11.91
C PHE A 35 14.10 2.71 11.77
N TYR A 36 13.41 3.00 12.88
CA TYR A 36 11.95 2.95 12.95
C TYR A 36 11.24 3.98 12.05
N ASP A 37 11.77 5.19 11.94
CA ASP A 37 11.27 6.21 11.01
C ASP A 37 11.33 5.72 9.55
N MET A 38 12.44 5.08 9.18
CA MET A 38 12.61 4.50 7.85
C MET A 38 11.70 3.29 7.64
N ALA A 39 11.50 2.47 8.67
CA ALA A 39 10.57 1.36 8.63
C ALA A 39 9.14 1.84 8.33
N GLY A 40 8.67 2.88 9.04
CA GLY A 40 7.38 3.50 8.78
C GLY A 40 7.28 4.05 7.35
N PHE A 41 8.29 4.80 6.90
CA PHE A 41 8.32 5.34 5.53
C PHE A 41 8.27 4.24 4.47
N TYR A 42 9.03 3.16 4.64
CA TYR A 42 8.99 2.03 3.71
C TYR A 42 7.64 1.30 3.73
N ALA A 43 6.98 1.23 4.88
CA ALA A 43 5.67 0.60 5.02
C ALA A 43 4.60 1.38 4.24
N GLU A 44 4.59 2.71 4.34
CA GLU A 44 3.72 3.59 3.54
C GLU A 44 3.94 3.36 2.03
N GLN A 45 5.20 3.35 1.60
CA GLN A 45 5.56 3.11 0.20
C GLN A 45 5.13 1.72 -0.29
N ALA A 46 5.22 0.71 0.56
CA ALA A 46 4.74 -0.64 0.26
C ALA A 46 3.21 -0.63 0.04
N ALA A 47 2.45 -0.13 1.01
CA ALA A 47 0.99 -0.06 0.94
C ALA A 47 0.50 0.71 -0.29
N GLN A 48 1.05 1.91 -0.52
CA GLN A 48 0.65 2.77 -1.63
C GLN A 48 0.92 2.11 -2.99
N LEU A 49 2.11 1.54 -3.20
CA LEU A 49 2.45 0.93 -4.48
C LEU A 49 1.66 -0.35 -4.73
N TYR A 50 1.34 -1.11 -3.68
CA TYR A 50 0.52 -2.31 -3.81
C TYR A 50 -0.93 -1.98 -4.19
N ALA A 51 -1.53 -1.01 -3.49
CA ALA A 51 -2.88 -0.54 -3.80
C ALA A 51 -2.96 0.07 -5.21
N LYS A 52 -1.97 0.89 -5.62
CA LYS A 52 -1.87 1.41 -6.99
C LYS A 52 -1.71 0.32 -8.04
N ALA A 53 -1.01 -0.77 -7.72
CA ALA A 53 -0.88 -1.90 -8.64
C ALA A 53 -2.24 -2.57 -8.87
N LEU A 54 -3.02 -2.80 -7.80
CA LEU A 54 -4.36 -3.38 -7.92
C LEU A 54 -5.32 -2.45 -8.69
N LEU A 55 -5.35 -1.16 -8.36
CA LEU A 55 -6.22 -0.21 -9.07
C LEU A 55 -5.86 -0.10 -10.56
N LEU A 56 -4.56 -0.17 -10.90
CA LEU A 56 -4.13 -0.22 -12.30
C LEU A 56 -4.60 -1.50 -13.01
N GLU A 57 -4.62 -2.63 -12.31
CA GLU A 57 -5.14 -3.89 -12.84
C GLU A 57 -6.66 -3.82 -13.08
N LEU A 58 -7.41 -3.22 -12.15
CA LEU A 58 -8.88 -3.13 -12.22
C LEU A 58 -9.40 -2.03 -13.16
N ALA A 59 -8.78 -0.85 -13.14
CA ALA A 59 -9.31 0.36 -13.77
C ALA A 59 -8.39 0.96 -14.85
N SER A 60 -7.25 0.33 -15.14
CA SER A 60 -6.30 0.73 -16.21
C SER A 60 -5.68 2.14 -16.05
N TYR A 61 -5.69 2.73 -14.86
CA TYR A 61 -4.98 3.98 -14.55
C TYR A 61 -4.25 3.91 -13.20
N VAL A 62 -3.32 4.84 -12.97
CA VAL A 62 -2.65 5.01 -11.67
C VAL A 62 -3.06 6.36 -11.10
N PRO A 63 -3.64 6.41 -9.89
CA PRO A 63 -4.06 7.67 -9.30
C PRO A 63 -2.85 8.53 -8.90
N THR A 64 -3.03 9.85 -8.91
CA THR A 64 -2.00 10.82 -8.52
C THR A 64 -1.93 11.03 -7.00
N THR A 65 -2.97 10.64 -6.25
CA THR A 65 -2.97 10.69 -4.78
C THR A 65 -1.92 9.73 -4.19
N HIS A 66 -1.43 10.09 -3.02
CA HIS A 66 -0.46 9.31 -2.24
C HIS A 66 -1.09 8.76 -0.96
N ASP A 67 -2.28 9.23 -0.59
CA ASP A 67 -3.03 8.72 0.55
C ASP A 67 -3.59 7.34 0.23
N VAL A 68 -3.24 6.36 1.05
CA VAL A 68 -3.68 4.98 0.85
C VAL A 68 -5.21 4.88 0.92
N ARG A 69 -5.87 5.65 1.80
CA ARG A 69 -7.32 5.61 2.01
C ARG A 69 -8.06 6.07 0.77
N ASP A 70 -7.59 7.13 0.13
CA ASP A 70 -8.13 7.59 -1.16
C ASP A 70 -8.02 6.49 -2.22
N ILE A 71 -6.86 5.80 -2.27
CA ILE A 71 -6.65 4.71 -3.23
C ILE A 71 -7.59 3.53 -2.94
N LEU A 72 -7.84 3.20 -1.66
CA LEU A 72 -8.78 2.14 -1.28
C LEU A 72 -10.23 2.49 -1.67
N VAL A 73 -10.63 3.76 -1.55
CA VAL A 73 -11.94 4.22 -2.04
C VAL A 73 -12.05 4.00 -3.56
N LEU A 74 -11.04 4.42 -4.32
CA LEU A 74 -11.00 4.24 -5.78
C LEU A 74 -11.00 2.75 -6.20
N ILE A 75 -10.35 1.88 -5.41
CA ILE A 75 -10.42 0.43 -5.62
C ILE A 75 -11.85 -0.06 -5.36
N GLY A 76 -12.48 0.37 -4.26
CA GLY A 76 -13.85 0.00 -3.93
C GLY A 76 -14.88 0.40 -4.99
N GLU A 77 -14.65 1.52 -5.69
CA GLU A 77 -15.48 1.96 -6.83
C GLU A 77 -15.34 1.05 -8.06
N ALA A 78 -14.23 0.32 -8.19
CA ALA A 78 -13.95 -0.60 -9.29
C ALA A 78 -14.32 -2.06 -8.99
N LEU A 79 -14.87 -2.35 -7.80
CA LEU A 79 -15.17 -3.71 -7.35
C LEU A 79 -16.68 -4.01 -7.32
N PRO A 80 -17.05 -5.30 -7.48
CA PRO A 80 -18.36 -5.80 -7.08
C PRO A 80 -18.66 -5.57 -5.58
N GLU A 81 -19.94 -5.47 -5.23
CA GLU A 81 -20.39 -5.03 -3.89
C GLU A 81 -19.96 -5.98 -2.76
N ASP A 82 -19.87 -7.29 -3.02
CA ASP A 82 -19.43 -8.32 -2.08
C ASP A 82 -17.95 -8.16 -1.70
N LEU A 83 -17.08 -7.89 -2.67
CA LEU A 83 -15.65 -7.65 -2.42
C LEU A 83 -15.39 -6.27 -1.81
N LYS A 84 -16.17 -5.27 -2.22
CA LYS A 84 -16.10 -3.91 -1.69
C LYS A 84 -16.35 -3.84 -0.18
N GLN A 85 -17.26 -4.67 0.34
CA GLN A 85 -17.57 -4.69 1.77
C GLN A 85 -16.35 -5.05 2.63
N SER A 86 -15.52 -6.01 2.18
CA SER A 86 -14.30 -6.40 2.90
C SER A 86 -13.28 -5.25 3.01
N LEU A 87 -13.10 -4.47 1.95
CA LEU A 87 -12.26 -3.26 1.97
C LEU A 87 -12.81 -2.17 2.87
N HIS A 88 -14.13 -1.98 2.86
CA HIS A 88 -14.79 -1.00 3.71
C HIS A 88 -14.63 -1.36 5.18
N ASP A 89 -14.84 -2.63 5.54
CA ASP A 89 -14.69 -3.10 6.92
C ASP A 89 -13.26 -2.95 7.42
N PHE A 90 -12.26 -3.34 6.62
CA PHE A 90 -10.85 -3.10 6.92
C PHE A 90 -10.53 -1.61 7.10
N SER A 91 -11.00 -0.75 6.20
CA SER A 91 -10.74 0.70 6.27
C SER A 91 -11.37 1.34 7.50
N ARG A 92 -12.51 0.81 7.96
CA ARG A 92 -13.19 1.26 9.19
C ARG A 92 -12.44 0.77 10.44
N GLU A 93 -12.02 -0.49 10.45
CA GLU A 93 -11.30 -1.12 11.54
C GLU A 93 -9.95 -0.45 11.79
N HIS A 94 -9.16 -0.23 10.72
CA HIS A 94 -7.82 0.36 10.79
C HIS A 94 -7.80 1.86 10.47
N ARG A 95 -8.90 2.58 10.72
CA ARG A 95 -9.03 4.00 10.33
C ARG A 95 -7.90 4.86 10.88
N HIS A 96 -7.50 4.61 12.13
CA HIS A 96 -6.48 5.42 12.78
C HIS A 96 -5.10 5.14 12.16
N GLU A 97 -4.77 3.86 12.01
CA GLU A 97 -3.49 3.38 11.49
C GLU A 97 -3.30 3.77 10.03
N LEU A 98 -4.36 3.71 9.20
CA LEU A 98 -4.32 4.20 7.82
C LEU A 98 -4.16 5.71 7.72
N THR A 99 -4.63 6.47 8.72
CA THR A 99 -4.39 7.91 8.80
C THR A 99 -2.92 8.17 9.11
N GLU A 100 -2.42 7.55 10.16
CA GLU A 100 -1.01 7.68 10.58
C GLU A 100 -0.06 7.22 9.48
N LEU A 101 -0.38 6.16 8.72
CA LEU A 101 0.47 5.65 7.64
C LEU A 101 0.82 6.71 6.59
N THR A 102 -0.13 7.60 6.27
CA THR A 102 0.11 8.71 5.33
C THR A 102 0.89 9.85 5.99
N ASP A 103 0.66 10.08 7.27
CA ASP A 103 1.32 11.13 8.05
C ASP A 103 2.76 10.77 8.43
N ILE A 104 3.11 9.48 8.47
CA ILE A 104 4.46 8.96 8.67
C ILE A 104 5.42 9.54 7.63
N CYS A 105 5.01 9.70 6.36
CA CYS A 105 5.84 10.34 5.34
C CYS A 105 6.34 11.72 5.78
N THR A 106 5.48 12.48 6.44
CA THR A 106 5.75 13.87 6.80
C THR A 106 6.45 13.93 8.16
N SER A 107 6.02 13.11 9.11
CA SER A 107 6.55 13.08 10.47
C SER A 107 7.91 12.37 10.57
N ALA A 108 8.13 11.25 9.89
CA ALA A 108 9.42 10.55 9.88
C ALA A 108 10.55 11.38 9.24
N ARG A 109 10.22 12.33 8.35
CA ARG A 109 11.21 13.19 7.67
C ARG A 109 11.39 14.55 8.33
N CYS A 110 10.30 15.15 8.81
CA CYS A 110 10.28 16.55 9.23
C CYS A 110 9.63 16.74 10.60
N GLY A 111 9.20 15.66 11.25
CA GLY A 111 8.51 15.69 12.53
C GLY A 111 9.46 15.94 13.71
N PRO A 112 8.92 16.38 14.85
CA PRO A 112 9.72 16.71 16.03
C PRO A 112 10.11 15.48 16.88
N ARG A 113 9.57 14.29 16.59
CA ARG A 113 9.87 13.03 17.30
C ARG A 113 10.10 11.89 16.30
N ALA A 114 10.96 10.96 16.69
CA ALA A 114 11.12 9.69 16.01
C ALA A 114 10.01 8.71 16.38
N LEU A 115 9.66 7.82 15.46
CA LEU A 115 8.84 6.65 15.70
C LEU A 115 9.52 5.73 16.70
N THR A 116 8.73 5.13 17.57
CA THR A 116 9.15 4.04 18.44
C THR A 116 9.15 2.71 17.69
N GLN A 117 9.82 1.71 18.26
CA GLN A 117 9.78 0.34 17.74
C GLN A 117 8.34 -0.21 17.71
N GLU A 118 7.55 0.07 18.75
CA GLU A 118 6.16 -0.37 18.87
C GLU A 118 5.30 0.22 17.74
N GLU A 119 5.38 1.52 17.51
CA GLU A 119 4.67 2.21 16.43
C GLU A 119 5.07 1.69 15.05
N ALA A 120 6.37 1.51 14.80
CA ALA A 120 6.85 0.99 13.53
C ALA A 120 6.47 -0.49 13.30
N THR A 121 6.38 -1.29 14.38
CA THR A 121 5.95 -2.69 14.30
C THR A 121 4.45 -2.78 14.03
N ALA A 122 3.62 -2.02 14.75
CA ALA A 122 2.18 -1.94 14.50
C ALA A 122 1.88 -1.46 13.06
N THR A 123 2.69 -0.51 12.56
CA THR A 123 2.59 -0.05 11.17
C THR A 123 2.86 -1.19 10.18
N LEU A 124 3.89 -2.02 10.43
CA LEU A 124 4.18 -3.17 9.57
C LEU A 124 3.02 -4.17 9.57
N GLU A 125 2.46 -4.49 10.74
CA GLU A 125 1.35 -5.44 10.88
C GLU A 125 0.14 -5.02 10.03
N VAL A 126 -0.30 -3.76 10.16
CA VAL A 126 -1.42 -3.23 9.36
C VAL A 126 -1.14 -3.24 7.86
N VAL A 127 0.09 -2.95 7.45
CA VAL A 127 0.47 -3.00 6.03
C VAL A 127 0.48 -4.43 5.50
N GLU A 128 0.94 -5.41 6.28
CA GLU A 128 0.88 -6.83 5.91
C GLU A 128 -0.57 -7.31 5.78
N GLU A 129 -1.44 -6.95 6.72
CA GLU A 129 -2.88 -7.24 6.66
C GLU A 129 -3.54 -6.62 5.43
N LEU A 130 -3.23 -5.35 5.14
CA LEU A 130 -3.73 -4.68 3.94
C LEU A 130 -3.29 -5.41 2.66
N LEU A 131 -2.01 -5.75 2.54
CA LEU A 131 -1.48 -6.45 1.36
C LEU A 131 -2.16 -7.80 1.14
N ASN A 132 -2.41 -8.55 2.23
CA ASN A 132 -3.13 -9.81 2.19
C ASN A 132 -4.58 -9.63 1.73
N LEU A 133 -5.28 -8.61 2.25
CA LEU A 133 -6.63 -8.27 1.82
C LEU A 133 -6.68 -7.91 0.34
N LEU A 134 -5.75 -7.09 -0.15
CA LEU A 134 -5.69 -6.71 -1.56
C LEU A 134 -5.40 -7.91 -2.47
N ASP A 135 -4.63 -8.88 -2.00
CA ASP A 135 -4.44 -10.15 -2.72
C ASP A 135 -5.72 -10.99 -2.76
N ALA A 136 -6.43 -11.13 -1.65
CA ALA A 136 -7.71 -11.83 -1.60
C ALA A 136 -8.76 -11.17 -2.51
N VAL A 137 -8.85 -9.84 -2.50
CA VAL A 137 -9.71 -9.07 -3.39
C VAL A 137 -9.36 -9.33 -4.87
N ARG A 138 -8.07 -9.29 -5.23
CA ARG A 138 -7.63 -9.57 -6.60
C ARG A 138 -8.01 -10.98 -7.05
N GLU A 139 -7.85 -11.97 -6.17
CA GLU A 139 -8.22 -13.36 -6.46
C GLU A 139 -9.74 -13.53 -6.60
N GLY A 140 -10.52 -12.82 -5.76
CA GLY A 140 -11.97 -12.78 -5.85
C GLY A 140 -12.47 -12.26 -7.19
N VAL A 141 -11.91 -11.15 -7.69
CA VAL A 141 -12.30 -10.58 -8.99
C VAL A 141 -12.07 -11.57 -10.13
N ARG A 142 -10.94 -12.29 -10.13
CA ARG A 142 -10.62 -13.30 -11.17
C ARG A 142 -11.54 -14.52 -11.16
N CYS A 143 -12.27 -14.76 -10.08
CA CYS A 143 -13.23 -15.86 -9.98
C CYS A 143 -14.65 -15.49 -10.47
N VAL A 144 -14.91 -14.20 -10.68
CA VAL A 144 -16.21 -13.67 -11.14
C VAL A 144 -16.23 -13.50 -12.67
N GLU A 145 -15.06 -13.41 -13.31
CA GLU A 145 -14.88 -13.40 -14.77
C GLU A 145 -14.94 -14.81 -15.39
#